data_AF-A0A239P110-F1
#
_entry.id   AF-A0A239P110-F1
#
_cell.length_a   1.000
_cell.length_b   1.000
_cell.length_c   1.000
_cell.angle_alpha   90.00
_cell.angle_beta   90.00
_cell.angle_gamma   90.00
#
_symmetry.space_group_name_H-M   'P 1'
#
loop_
_entity.id
_entity.type
_entity.pdbx_description
1 polymer ?
#
loop_
_entity_poly.entity_id
_entity_poly.type
_entity_poly.pdbx_seq_one_letter_code
_entity_poly.pdbx_strand_id
1 'polypeptide(L)'
;MIDEVVDPYEHVESLVDQGRLDDAIAFLAGRVPGGGVEDVDRLASLLHEHGRVDEAEAVWRAAIESGVAYAHRGLAFMLALVGRFEEAVTVGREALAAGEPRARVDLAVLLCKADRIPESIVEYRAAVAEGDVAAGAGLAKMYARNDQFDEAVAAYRAALGADGVARWPLGAIFERFGHVDEAAAAYRVAIEAGEDHVRDRLMRLLAAHGRLAEATEVARERLDGNLSYRQLGWLLAEQGRFAESEELAAALKDANFIGGSYLVKGVLQSAKAHADCPDCDDRVMRSLPGDFDHQNRKRAT
;
A
#
# COMPACT_ATOMS: atom_id res chain seq x y z
N MET A 1 -3.57 -47.28 9.95
CA MET A 1 -3.18 -46.24 9.00
C MET A 1 -4.10 -45.09 9.26
N ILE A 2 -3.57 -44.03 9.88
CA ILE A 2 -4.30 -42.78 10.05
C ILE A 2 -4.21 -42.15 8.66
N ASP A 3 -5.34 -42.05 7.95
CA ASP A 3 -5.44 -41.17 6.77
C ASP A 3 -5.11 -39.77 7.29
N GLU A 4 -3.89 -39.30 7.01
CA GLU A 4 -3.61 -37.88 7.09
C GLU A 4 -4.58 -37.23 6.11
N VAL A 5 -5.52 -36.46 6.64
CA VAL A 5 -6.28 -35.50 5.84
C VAL A 5 -5.26 -34.47 5.38
N VAL A 6 -4.55 -34.80 4.30
CA VAL A 6 -3.65 -33.87 3.63
C VAL A 6 -4.50 -32.67 3.25
N ASP A 7 -4.05 -31.48 3.63
CA ASP A 7 -4.73 -30.26 3.25
C ASP A 7 -4.92 -30.29 1.72
N PRO A 8 -6.15 -30.13 1.20
CA PRO A 8 -6.41 -30.17 -0.23
C PRO A 8 -5.54 -29.19 -1.01
N TYR A 9 -5.05 -28.11 -0.39
CA TYR A 9 -4.16 -27.14 -0.99
C TYR A 9 -2.68 -27.58 -0.99
N GLU A 10 -2.22 -28.29 0.04
CA GLU A 10 -0.91 -28.95 0.04
C GLU A 10 -0.82 -30.02 -1.05
N HIS A 11 -1.93 -30.73 -1.30
CA HIS A 11 -1.99 -31.69 -2.41
C HIS A 11 -1.86 -31.01 -3.77
N VAL A 12 -2.52 -29.86 -3.95
CA VAL A 12 -2.42 -29.05 -5.18
C VAL A 12 -0.99 -28.57 -5.40
N GLU A 13 -0.34 -28.03 -4.37
CA GLU A 13 1.06 -27.60 -4.46
C GLU A 13 1.98 -28.75 -4.84
N SER A 14 1.80 -29.92 -4.21
CA SER A 14 2.56 -31.12 -4.55
C SER A 14 2.40 -31.54 -6.02
N LEU A 15 1.19 -31.45 -6.58
CA LEU A 15 0.94 -31.75 -7.99
C LEU A 15 1.60 -30.72 -8.91
N VAL A 16 1.55 -29.43 -8.56
CA VAL A 16 2.21 -28.36 -9.33
C VAL A 16 3.73 -28.54 -9.32
N ASP A 17 4.34 -28.84 -8.18
CA ASP A 17 5.78 -29.09 -8.05
C ASP A 17 6.25 -30.31 -8.87
N GLN A 18 5.36 -31.29 -9.08
CA GLN A 18 5.59 -32.45 -9.95
C GLN A 18 5.39 -32.15 -11.44
N GLY A 19 5.02 -30.91 -11.81
CA GLY A 19 4.68 -30.53 -13.19
C GLY A 19 3.33 -31.07 -13.67
N ARG A 20 2.45 -31.49 -12.75
CA ARG A 20 1.13 -32.09 -13.03
C ARG A 20 0.01 -31.07 -12.86
N LEU A 21 0.13 -29.95 -13.57
CA LEU A 21 -0.81 -28.82 -13.47
C LEU A 21 -2.25 -29.21 -13.80
N ASP A 22 -2.49 -29.98 -14.87
CA ASP A 22 -3.86 -30.35 -15.27
C ASP A 22 -4.53 -31.28 -14.24
N ASP A 23 -3.75 -32.13 -13.56
CA ASP A 23 -4.27 -32.96 -12.46
C ASP A 23 -4.66 -32.10 -11.25
N ALA A 24 -3.86 -31.07 -10.94
CA ALA A 24 -4.16 -30.11 -9.87
C ALA A 24 -5.43 -29.31 -10.18
N ILE A 25 -5.59 -28.87 -11.43
CA ILE A 25 -6.79 -28.19 -11.93
C ILE A 25 -8.00 -29.11 -11.86
N ALA A 26 -7.88 -30.35 -12.33
CA ALA A 26 -8.97 -31.32 -12.30
C ALA A 26 -9.40 -31.65 -10.86
N PHE A 27 -8.44 -31.76 -9.94
CA PHE A 27 -8.71 -31.97 -8.52
C PHE A 27 -9.52 -30.81 -7.93
N LEU A 28 -9.11 -29.56 -8.16
CA LEU A 28 -9.83 -28.37 -7.68
C LEU A 28 -11.19 -28.20 -8.37
N ALA A 29 -11.28 -28.47 -9.68
CA ALA A 29 -12.54 -28.43 -10.42
C ALA A 29 -13.58 -29.42 -9.88
N GLY A 30 -13.14 -30.59 -9.39
CA GLY A 30 -14.00 -31.56 -8.72
C GLY A 30 -14.52 -31.10 -7.35
N ARG A 31 -13.88 -30.11 -6.72
CA ARG A 31 -14.25 -29.56 -5.41
C ARG A 31 -15.22 -28.38 -5.50
N VAL A 32 -15.20 -27.64 -6.62
CA VAL A 32 -16.11 -26.49 -6.82
C VAL A 32 -17.59 -26.90 -6.66
N PRO A 33 -18.07 -28.03 -7.21
CA PRO A 33 -19.42 -28.52 -6.93
C PRO A 33 -19.57 -28.93 -5.46
N GLY A 34 -20.30 -28.11 -4.68
CA GLY A 34 -20.49 -28.32 -3.24
C GLY A 34 -19.44 -27.64 -2.35
N GLY A 35 -18.44 -27.00 -2.96
CA GLY A 35 -17.47 -26.13 -2.30
C GLY A 35 -17.96 -24.70 -2.12
N GLY A 36 -17.13 -23.87 -1.50
CA GLY A 36 -17.37 -22.44 -1.30
C GLY A 36 -16.61 -21.56 -2.27
N VAL A 37 -16.63 -20.25 -2.01
CA VAL A 37 -15.83 -19.27 -2.77
C VAL A 37 -14.33 -19.55 -2.70
N GLU A 38 -13.86 -20.20 -1.63
CA GLU A 38 -12.45 -20.56 -1.44
C GLU A 38 -11.95 -21.57 -2.49
N ASP A 39 -12.73 -22.62 -2.79
CA ASP A 39 -12.37 -23.60 -3.81
C ASP A 39 -12.40 -22.97 -5.22
N VAL A 40 -13.35 -22.06 -5.46
CA VAL A 40 -13.45 -21.27 -6.71
C VAL A 40 -12.23 -20.36 -6.86
N ASP A 41 -11.87 -19.63 -5.80
CA ASP A 41 -10.75 -18.70 -5.76
C ASP A 41 -9.42 -19.41 -5.97
N ARG A 42 -9.23 -20.57 -5.32
CA ARG A 42 -8.00 -21.35 -5.52
C ARG A 42 -7.88 -21.87 -6.95
N LEU A 43 -8.96 -22.41 -7.51
CA LEU A 43 -8.96 -22.88 -8.90
C LEU A 43 -8.67 -21.74 -9.88
N ALA A 44 -9.38 -20.63 -9.75
CA ALA A 44 -9.19 -19.47 -10.61
C ALA A 44 -7.79 -18.86 -10.47
N SER A 45 -7.24 -18.80 -9.26
CA SER A 45 -5.87 -18.33 -9.01
C SER A 45 -4.84 -19.25 -9.66
N LEU A 46 -4.97 -20.57 -9.52
CA LEU A 46 -4.08 -21.55 -10.16
C LEU A 46 -4.11 -21.41 -11.69
N LEU A 47 -5.30 -21.25 -12.28
CA LEU A 47 -5.47 -21.01 -13.71
C LEU A 47 -4.82 -19.69 -14.14
N HIS A 48 -5.02 -18.61 -13.38
CA HIS A 48 -4.44 -17.31 -13.65
C HIS A 48 -2.91 -17.31 -13.59
N GLU A 49 -2.32 -17.90 -12.55
CA GLU A 49 -0.85 -18.03 -12.37
C GLU A 49 -0.17 -18.71 -13.56
N HIS A 50 -0.91 -19.57 -14.27
CA HIS A 50 -0.45 -20.31 -15.45
C HIS A 50 -0.96 -19.72 -16.78
N GLY A 51 -1.46 -18.47 -16.76
CA GLY A 51 -1.86 -17.74 -17.96
C GLY A 51 -3.21 -18.15 -18.57
N ARG A 52 -3.96 -19.05 -17.93
CA ARG A 52 -5.26 -19.56 -18.38
C ARG A 52 -6.41 -18.66 -17.92
N VAL A 53 -6.31 -17.37 -18.25
CA VAL A 53 -7.22 -16.31 -17.74
C VAL A 53 -8.67 -16.54 -18.16
N ASP A 54 -8.93 -16.97 -19.40
CA ASP A 54 -10.29 -17.21 -19.88
C ASP A 54 -10.98 -18.37 -19.15
N GLU A 55 -10.21 -19.39 -18.76
CA GLU A 55 -10.72 -20.51 -17.98
C GLU A 55 -10.97 -20.11 -16.52
N ALA A 56 -10.10 -19.27 -15.94
CA ALA A 56 -10.32 -18.69 -14.62
C ALA A 56 -11.61 -17.85 -14.59
N GLU A 57 -11.85 -17.06 -15.63
CA GLU A 57 -13.10 -16.31 -15.78
C GLU A 57 -14.31 -17.24 -15.91
N ALA A 58 -14.23 -18.30 -16.71
CA ALA A 58 -15.33 -19.25 -16.87
C ALA A 58 -15.71 -19.92 -15.54
N VAL A 59 -14.72 -20.28 -14.72
CA VAL A 59 -14.91 -20.82 -13.36
C VAL A 59 -15.69 -19.83 -12.49
N TRP A 60 -15.27 -18.56 -12.48
CA TRP A 60 -15.94 -17.52 -11.73
C TRP A 60 -17.38 -17.25 -12.20
N ARG A 61 -17.62 -17.21 -13.52
CA ARG A 61 -18.98 -17.01 -14.07
C ARG A 61 -19.90 -18.18 -13.72
N ALA A 62 -19.40 -19.42 -13.79
CA ALA A 62 -20.17 -20.58 -13.35
C ALA A 62 -20.51 -20.52 -11.85
N ALA A 63 -19.60 -19.99 -11.02
CA ALA A 63 -19.86 -19.76 -9.61
C ALA A 63 -20.95 -18.70 -9.36
N ILE A 64 -20.96 -17.61 -10.16
CA ILE A 64 -22.03 -16.60 -10.13
C ILE A 64 -23.38 -17.24 -10.50
N GLU A 65 -23.45 -18.00 -11.59
CA GLU A 65 -24.68 -18.69 -12.02
C GLU A 65 -25.18 -19.69 -10.98
N SER A 66 -24.27 -20.31 -10.25
CA SER A 66 -24.58 -21.24 -9.15
C SER A 66 -24.93 -20.55 -7.83
N GLY A 67 -24.88 -19.22 -7.77
CA GLY A 67 -25.22 -18.44 -6.58
C GLY A 67 -24.17 -18.52 -5.46
N VAL A 68 -22.92 -18.81 -5.79
CA VAL A 68 -21.82 -18.81 -4.80
C VAL A 68 -21.61 -17.39 -4.28
N ALA A 69 -21.72 -17.20 -2.96
CA ALA A 69 -21.53 -15.91 -2.33
C ALA A 69 -20.14 -15.32 -2.66
N TYR A 70 -20.07 -14.00 -2.88
CA TYR A 70 -18.85 -13.26 -3.24
C TYR A 70 -18.23 -13.61 -4.61
N ALA A 71 -18.90 -14.41 -5.45
CA ALA A 71 -18.36 -14.78 -6.76
C ALA A 71 -18.19 -13.58 -7.71
N HIS A 72 -19.11 -12.60 -7.69
CA HIS A 72 -18.91 -11.36 -8.46
C HIS A 72 -17.67 -10.59 -8.02
N ARG A 73 -17.43 -10.51 -6.71
CA ARG A 73 -16.23 -9.87 -6.15
C ARG A 73 -14.97 -10.58 -6.63
N GLY A 74 -14.92 -11.91 -6.52
CA GLY A 74 -13.79 -12.71 -7.01
C GLY A 74 -13.51 -12.46 -8.49
N LEU A 75 -14.54 -12.55 -9.33
CA LEU A 75 -14.42 -12.29 -10.77
C LEU A 75 -13.93 -10.87 -11.06
N ALA A 76 -14.56 -9.85 -10.48
CA ALA A 76 -14.25 -8.46 -10.77
C ALA A 76 -12.82 -8.10 -10.33
N PHE A 77 -12.37 -8.57 -9.16
CA PHE A 77 -11.01 -8.31 -8.72
C PHE A 77 -9.98 -9.08 -9.56
N MET A 78 -10.25 -10.32 -9.97
CA MET A 78 -9.40 -11.06 -10.90
C MET A 78 -9.26 -10.32 -12.25
N LEU A 79 -10.39 -9.89 -12.84
CA LEU A 79 -10.39 -9.09 -14.08
C LEU A 79 -9.59 -7.80 -13.93
N ALA A 80 -9.72 -7.11 -12.79
CA ALA A 80 -8.94 -5.92 -12.51
C ALA A 80 -7.44 -6.21 -12.31
N LEU A 81 -7.06 -7.37 -11.77
CA LEU A 81 -5.66 -7.79 -11.64
C LEU A 81 -5.01 -8.02 -13.02
N VAL A 82 -5.74 -8.57 -13.98
CA VAL A 82 -5.26 -8.75 -15.37
C VAL A 82 -5.43 -7.51 -16.25
N GLY A 83 -5.86 -6.37 -15.68
CA GLY A 83 -5.99 -5.10 -16.38
C GLY A 83 -7.27 -4.94 -17.22
N ARG A 84 -8.22 -5.87 -17.13
CA ARG A 84 -9.53 -5.82 -17.81
C ARG A 84 -10.53 -4.98 -17.00
N PHE A 85 -10.19 -3.70 -16.81
CA PHE A 85 -10.89 -2.81 -15.87
C PHE A 85 -12.36 -2.54 -16.22
N GLU A 86 -12.72 -2.35 -17.49
CA GLU A 86 -14.12 -2.07 -17.88
C GLU A 86 -15.02 -3.30 -17.69
N GLU A 87 -14.49 -4.50 -17.91
CA GLU A 87 -15.21 -5.75 -17.65
C GLU A 87 -15.38 -5.96 -16.15
N ALA A 88 -14.35 -5.67 -15.36
CA ALA A 88 -14.45 -5.67 -13.91
C ALA A 88 -15.53 -4.70 -13.39
N VAL A 89 -15.61 -3.49 -13.96
CA VAL A 89 -16.67 -2.51 -13.63
C VAL A 89 -18.05 -3.04 -14.02
N THR A 90 -18.18 -3.73 -15.16
CA THR A 90 -19.43 -4.38 -15.57
C THR A 90 -19.89 -5.41 -14.54
N VAL A 91 -18.99 -6.31 -14.13
CA VAL A 91 -19.28 -7.31 -13.09
C VAL A 91 -19.62 -6.66 -11.74
N GLY A 92 -18.93 -5.57 -11.37
CA GLY A 92 -19.26 -4.81 -10.17
C GLY A 92 -20.65 -4.18 -10.19
N ARG A 93 -21.12 -3.73 -11.37
CA ARG A 93 -22.49 -3.22 -11.55
C ARG A 93 -23.52 -4.33 -11.46
N GLU A 94 -23.22 -5.52 -12.00
CA GLU A 94 -24.06 -6.72 -11.86
C GLU A 94 -24.22 -7.10 -10.39
N ALA A 95 -23.13 -7.13 -9.62
CA ALA A 95 -23.14 -7.39 -8.17
C ALA A 95 -24.03 -6.39 -7.42
N LEU A 96 -23.91 -5.10 -7.76
CA LEU A 96 -24.73 -4.05 -7.15
C LEU A 96 -26.21 -4.19 -7.52
N ALA A 97 -26.53 -4.52 -8.76
CA ALA A 97 -27.90 -4.77 -9.22
C ALA A 97 -28.53 -6.01 -8.57
N ALA A 98 -27.71 -7.03 -8.28
CA ALA A 98 -28.10 -8.21 -7.52
C ALA A 98 -28.29 -7.94 -6.01
N GLY A 99 -27.93 -6.74 -5.53
CA GLY A 99 -28.05 -6.36 -4.12
C GLY A 99 -27.02 -7.06 -3.23
N GLU A 100 -25.87 -7.46 -3.77
CA GLU A 100 -24.84 -8.12 -2.98
C GLU A 100 -24.28 -7.19 -1.89
N PRO A 101 -24.00 -7.70 -0.68
CA PRO A 101 -23.38 -6.92 0.38
C PRO A 101 -22.05 -6.32 -0.09
N ARG A 102 -21.78 -5.06 0.29
CA ARG A 102 -20.55 -4.31 -0.07
C ARG A 102 -20.32 -4.07 -1.57
N ALA A 103 -21.20 -4.53 -2.46
CA ALA A 103 -21.03 -4.38 -3.91
C ALA A 103 -20.83 -2.92 -4.34
N ARG A 104 -21.45 -1.96 -3.63
CA ARG A 104 -21.25 -0.53 -3.89
C ARG A 104 -19.82 -0.06 -3.63
N VAL A 105 -19.23 -0.47 -2.51
CA VAL A 105 -17.83 -0.14 -2.16
C VAL A 105 -16.87 -0.85 -3.11
N ASP A 106 -17.12 -2.12 -3.43
CA ASP A 106 -16.31 -2.86 -4.40
C ASP A 106 -16.38 -2.22 -5.79
N LEU A 107 -17.57 -1.81 -6.27
CA LEU A 107 -17.73 -1.06 -7.51
C LEU A 107 -16.96 0.27 -7.49
N ALA A 108 -17.00 1.00 -6.37
CA ALA A 108 -16.23 2.23 -6.23
C ALA A 108 -14.71 1.99 -6.36
N VAL A 109 -14.19 0.89 -5.78
CA VAL A 109 -12.79 0.47 -5.93
C VAL A 109 -12.46 0.14 -7.39
N LEU A 110 -13.34 -0.57 -8.07
CA LEU A 110 -13.16 -0.97 -9.48
C LEU A 110 -13.15 0.26 -10.41
N LEU A 111 -14.08 1.20 -10.21
CA LEU A 111 -14.11 2.48 -10.92
C LEU A 111 -12.82 3.28 -10.69
N CYS A 112 -12.28 3.26 -9.47
CA CYS A 112 -10.98 3.87 -9.15
C CYS A 112 -9.82 3.22 -9.91
N LYS A 113 -9.83 1.90 -10.10
CA LYS A 113 -8.83 1.15 -10.87
C LYS A 113 -8.95 1.42 -12.38
N ALA A 114 -10.17 1.62 -12.87
CA ALA A 114 -10.48 2.04 -14.24
C ALA A 114 -10.22 3.54 -14.52
N ASP A 115 -9.67 4.29 -13.54
CA ASP A 115 -9.46 5.74 -13.61
C ASP A 115 -10.74 6.58 -13.81
N ARG A 116 -11.91 6.01 -13.48
CA ARG A 116 -13.22 6.67 -13.52
C ARG A 116 -13.53 7.35 -12.19
N ILE A 117 -12.66 8.29 -11.82
CA ILE A 117 -12.66 8.92 -10.48
C ILE A 117 -13.99 9.59 -10.13
N PRO A 118 -14.64 10.38 -11.01
CA PRO A 118 -15.92 11.00 -10.68
C PRO A 118 -17.03 9.99 -10.35
N GLU A 119 -17.08 8.86 -11.06
CA GLU A 119 -18.06 7.79 -10.79
C GLU A 119 -17.74 7.05 -9.49
N SER A 120 -16.45 6.81 -9.22
CA SER A 120 -16.01 6.23 -7.93
C SER A 120 -16.45 7.09 -6.74
N ILE A 121 -16.36 8.43 -6.87
CA ILE A 121 -16.85 9.37 -5.85
C ILE A 121 -18.35 9.20 -5.62
N VAL A 122 -19.15 9.05 -6.68
CA VAL A 122 -20.60 8.86 -6.57
C VAL A 122 -20.93 7.60 -5.75
N GLU A 123 -20.27 6.48 -6.07
CA GLU A 123 -20.54 5.22 -5.37
C GLU A 123 -20.05 5.23 -3.92
N TYR A 124 -18.87 5.79 -3.63
CA TYR A 124 -18.40 5.96 -2.26
C TYR A 124 -19.31 6.88 -1.43
N ARG A 125 -19.80 7.99 -2.01
CA ARG A 125 -20.75 8.88 -1.33
C ARG A 125 -22.05 8.16 -0.99
N ALA A 126 -22.56 7.36 -1.91
CA ALA A 126 -23.76 6.58 -1.68
C ALA A 126 -23.54 5.52 -0.58
N ALA A 127 -22.39 4.84 -0.54
CA ALA A 127 -22.05 3.90 0.52
C ALA A 127 -22.00 4.57 1.92
N VAL A 128 -21.38 5.75 2.01
CA VAL A 128 -21.35 6.53 3.25
C VAL A 128 -22.76 6.97 3.67
N ALA A 129 -23.60 7.39 2.72
CA ALA A 129 -24.99 7.77 3.00
C ALA A 129 -25.86 6.58 3.46
N GLU A 130 -25.52 5.36 3.04
CA GLU A 130 -26.14 4.10 3.47
C GLU A 130 -25.62 3.61 4.84
N GLY A 131 -24.66 4.33 5.45
CA GLY A 131 -24.16 4.07 6.80
C GLY A 131 -22.81 3.35 6.85
N ASP A 132 -22.16 3.08 5.72
CA ASP A 132 -20.78 2.57 5.70
C ASP A 132 -19.79 3.71 5.97
N VAL A 133 -19.54 3.98 7.25
CA VAL A 133 -18.60 5.03 7.68
C VAL A 133 -17.17 4.75 7.19
N ALA A 134 -16.76 3.48 7.10
CA ALA A 134 -15.43 3.10 6.67
C ALA A 134 -15.19 3.43 5.18
N ALA A 135 -16.25 3.44 4.36
CA ALA A 135 -16.19 3.89 2.97
C ALA A 135 -15.73 5.36 2.83
N GLY A 136 -15.84 6.19 3.89
CA GLY A 136 -15.38 7.57 3.90
C GLY A 136 -13.87 7.73 3.69
N ALA A 137 -13.05 6.75 4.09
CA ALA A 137 -11.61 6.75 3.79
C ALA A 137 -11.34 6.55 2.28
N GLY A 138 -12.11 5.66 1.63
CA GLY A 138 -12.09 5.49 0.18
C GLY A 138 -12.56 6.74 -0.56
N LEU A 139 -13.63 7.37 -0.07
CA LEU A 139 -14.15 8.63 -0.59
C LEU A 139 -13.10 9.75 -0.54
N ALA A 140 -12.44 9.92 0.61
CA ALA A 140 -11.39 10.92 0.80
C ALA A 140 -10.23 10.71 -0.18
N LYS A 141 -9.81 9.45 -0.39
CA LYS A 141 -8.80 9.10 -1.39
C LYS A 141 -9.23 9.52 -2.80
N MET A 142 -10.51 9.34 -3.14
CA MET A 142 -11.02 9.73 -4.46
C MET A 142 -11.09 11.24 -4.64
N TYR A 143 -11.55 11.98 -3.62
CA TYR A 143 -11.49 13.44 -3.63
C TYR A 143 -10.06 13.94 -3.78
N ALA A 144 -9.10 13.37 -3.05
CA ALA A 144 -7.70 13.74 -3.19
C ALA A 144 -7.13 13.46 -4.59
N ARG A 145 -7.51 12.34 -5.23
CA ARG A 145 -7.14 12.05 -6.63
C ARG A 145 -7.79 12.99 -7.64
N ASN A 146 -8.97 13.51 -7.31
CA ASN A 146 -9.70 14.48 -8.12
C ASN A 146 -9.35 15.94 -7.79
N ASP A 147 -8.25 16.17 -7.05
CA ASP A 147 -7.75 17.47 -6.61
C ASP A 147 -8.75 18.31 -5.79
N GLN A 148 -9.68 17.65 -5.09
CA GLN A 148 -10.66 18.23 -4.18
C GLN A 148 -10.17 18.11 -2.73
N PHE A 149 -9.31 19.05 -2.31
CA PHE A 149 -8.64 19.02 -1.01
C PHE A 149 -9.59 19.09 0.19
N ASP A 150 -10.48 20.08 0.22
CA ASP A 150 -11.35 20.33 1.37
C ASP A 150 -12.31 19.15 1.59
N GLU A 151 -12.87 18.61 0.52
CA GLU A 151 -13.72 17.43 0.55
C GLU A 151 -12.96 16.17 0.95
N ALA A 152 -11.70 16.02 0.53
CA ALA A 152 -10.85 14.90 0.96
C ALA A 152 -10.60 14.94 2.47
N VAL A 153 -10.21 16.09 3.01
CA VAL A 153 -9.96 16.27 4.44
C VAL A 153 -11.25 16.06 5.24
N ALA A 154 -12.37 16.63 4.79
CA ALA A 154 -13.66 16.48 5.47
C ALA A 154 -14.14 15.02 5.49
N ALA A 155 -14.09 14.32 4.35
CA ALA A 155 -14.47 12.92 4.26
C ALA A 155 -13.58 12.04 5.13
N TYR A 156 -12.27 12.29 5.16
CA TYR A 156 -11.35 11.51 5.98
C TYR A 156 -11.59 11.71 7.47
N ARG A 157 -11.79 12.95 7.90
CA ARG A 157 -12.13 13.29 9.29
C ARG A 157 -13.44 12.66 9.75
N ALA A 158 -14.42 12.51 8.86
CA ALA A 158 -15.67 11.83 9.18
C ALA A 158 -15.49 10.30 9.32
N ALA A 159 -14.54 9.70 8.59
CA ALA A 159 -14.24 8.26 8.66
C ALA A 159 -13.28 7.88 9.79
N LEU A 160 -12.50 8.84 10.29
CA LEU A 160 -11.52 8.64 11.36
C LEU A 160 -12.19 8.08 12.62
N GLY A 161 -11.68 6.94 13.09
CA GLY A 161 -12.22 6.23 14.25
C GLY A 161 -13.18 5.09 13.91
N ALA A 162 -13.59 4.93 12.65
CA ALA A 162 -14.19 3.68 12.19
C ALA A 162 -13.17 2.53 12.24
N ASP A 163 -13.65 1.31 12.44
CA ASP A 163 -12.78 0.14 12.54
C ASP A 163 -11.96 -0.05 11.26
N GLY A 164 -10.68 -0.39 11.43
CA GLY A 164 -9.72 -0.54 10.34
C GLY A 164 -9.28 0.74 9.63
N VAL A 165 -9.81 1.93 9.98
CA VAL A 165 -9.35 3.21 9.38
C VAL A 165 -8.08 3.69 10.09
N ALA A 166 -6.96 3.65 9.36
CA ALA A 166 -5.68 4.19 9.82
C ALA A 166 -5.71 5.73 9.98
N ARG A 167 -4.74 6.34 10.66
CA ARG A 167 -4.64 7.80 10.84
C ARG A 167 -3.72 8.44 9.81
N TRP A 168 -2.66 7.74 9.40
CA TRP A 168 -1.64 8.26 8.50
C TRP A 168 -2.14 8.80 7.15
N PRO A 169 -3.22 8.28 6.53
CA PRO A 169 -3.66 8.79 5.24
C PRO A 169 -4.12 10.25 5.30
N LEU A 170 -4.50 10.78 6.47
CA LEU A 170 -4.77 12.22 6.63
C LEU A 170 -3.51 13.04 6.36
N GLY A 171 -2.36 12.63 6.90
CA GLY A 171 -1.07 13.28 6.62
C GLY A 171 -0.69 13.18 5.14
N ALA A 172 -1.02 12.06 4.49
CA ALA A 172 -0.79 11.87 3.05
C ALA A 172 -1.64 12.79 2.17
N ILE A 173 -2.88 13.09 2.60
CA ILE A 173 -3.74 14.07 1.93
C ILE A 173 -3.09 15.46 2.05
N PHE A 174 -2.74 15.91 3.26
CA PHE A 174 -2.09 17.21 3.45
C PHE A 174 -0.77 17.33 2.67
N GLU A 175 0.09 16.30 2.68
CA GLU A 175 1.35 16.29 1.94
C GLU A 175 1.12 16.45 0.43
N ARG A 176 0.14 15.73 -0.14
CA ARG A 176 -0.16 15.82 -1.58
C ARG A 176 -0.49 17.26 -2.02
N PHE A 177 -1.16 18.01 -1.16
CA PHE A 177 -1.58 19.39 -1.45
C PHE A 177 -0.61 20.45 -0.90
N GLY A 178 0.57 20.05 -0.40
CA GLY A 178 1.61 20.98 0.05
C GLY A 178 1.37 21.61 1.42
N HIS A 179 0.44 21.10 2.22
CA HIS A 179 0.16 21.54 3.58
C HIS A 179 1.16 20.89 4.56
N VAL A 180 2.39 21.38 4.56
CA VAL A 180 3.54 20.73 5.24
C VAL A 180 3.35 20.65 6.75
N ASP A 181 2.87 21.72 7.39
CA ASP A 181 2.70 21.76 8.85
C ASP A 181 1.60 20.80 9.30
N GLU A 182 0.47 20.81 8.61
CA GLU A 182 -0.67 19.92 8.88
C GLU A 182 -0.33 18.46 8.58
N ALA A 183 0.42 18.19 7.51
CA ALA A 183 0.92 16.86 7.21
C ALA A 183 1.86 16.35 8.29
N ALA A 184 2.81 17.19 8.73
CA ALA A 184 3.74 16.82 9.79
C ALA A 184 3.02 16.55 11.12
N ALA A 185 2.04 17.39 11.48
CA ALA A 185 1.21 17.18 12.66
C ALA A 185 0.39 15.88 12.57
N ALA A 186 -0.25 15.62 11.42
CA ALA A 186 -1.04 14.41 11.21
C ALA A 186 -0.19 13.13 11.25
N TYR A 187 1.03 13.15 10.71
CA TYR A 187 1.95 12.01 10.83
C TYR A 187 2.40 11.77 12.27
N ARG A 188 2.69 12.82 13.05
CA ARG A 188 3.01 12.66 14.48
C ARG A 188 1.87 11.99 15.24
N VAL A 189 0.62 12.43 15.01
CA VAL A 189 -0.57 11.79 15.61
C VAL A 189 -0.71 10.33 15.19
N ALA A 190 -0.37 9.98 13.95
CA ALA A 190 -0.39 8.58 13.49
C ALA A 190 0.69 7.74 14.20
N ILE A 191 1.90 8.26 14.35
CA ILE A 191 3.01 7.60 15.07
C ILE A 191 2.65 7.38 16.54
N GLU A 192 2.08 8.38 17.21
CA GLU A 192 1.58 8.28 18.60
C GLU A 192 0.51 7.20 18.75
N ALA A 193 -0.28 6.95 17.70
CA ALA A 193 -1.27 5.89 17.65
C ALA A 193 -0.71 4.50 17.26
N GLY A 194 0.61 4.37 17.12
CA GLY A 194 1.30 3.11 16.82
C GLY A 194 1.55 2.86 15.33
N GLU A 195 1.22 3.80 14.44
CA GLU A 195 1.45 3.67 12.98
C GLU A 195 2.88 4.07 12.61
N ASP A 196 3.86 3.42 13.24
CA ASP A 196 5.28 3.80 13.23
C ASP A 196 5.92 3.84 11.83
N HIS A 197 5.36 3.05 10.89
CA HIS A 197 5.79 2.95 9.50
C HIS A 197 5.77 4.29 8.73
N VAL A 198 5.08 5.33 9.23
CA VAL A 198 5.06 6.66 8.59
C VAL A 198 6.11 7.63 9.12
N ARG A 199 6.94 7.24 10.10
CA ARG A 199 8.05 8.08 10.60
C ARG A 199 8.99 8.51 9.49
N ASP A 200 9.37 7.59 8.62
CA ASP A 200 10.24 7.88 7.47
C ASP A 200 9.61 8.88 6.50
N ARG A 201 8.28 8.84 6.38
CA ARG A 201 7.54 9.80 5.55
C ARG A 201 7.52 11.19 6.18
N LEU A 202 7.33 11.28 7.50
CA LEU A 202 7.46 12.54 8.25
C LEU A 202 8.88 13.13 8.13
N MET A 203 9.92 12.33 8.35
CA MET A 203 11.31 12.79 8.21
C MET A 203 11.59 13.34 6.81
N ARG A 204 11.13 12.63 5.78
CA ARG A 204 11.29 13.07 4.39
C ARG A 204 10.54 14.36 4.11
N LEU A 205 9.29 14.46 4.56
CA LEU A 205 8.49 15.67 4.39
C LEU A 205 9.20 16.88 5.00
N LEU A 206 9.69 16.75 6.24
CA LEU A 206 10.36 17.82 6.96
C LEU A 206 11.66 18.23 6.28
N ALA A 207 12.52 17.26 5.97
CA ALA A 207 13.77 17.54 5.29
C ALA A 207 13.54 18.16 3.90
N ALA A 208 12.47 17.75 3.18
CA ALA A 208 12.16 18.30 1.85
C ALA A 208 11.81 19.77 1.85
N HIS A 209 11.37 20.27 3.00
CA HIS A 209 11.01 21.67 3.17
C HIS A 209 12.06 22.41 4.03
N GLY A 210 13.30 21.90 4.06
CA GLY A 210 14.43 22.53 4.76
C GLY A 210 14.39 22.42 6.29
N ARG A 211 13.43 21.69 6.86
CA ARG A 211 13.25 21.53 8.32
C ARG A 211 14.13 20.40 8.86
N LEU A 212 15.43 20.45 8.52
CA LEU A 212 16.41 19.40 8.83
C LEU A 212 16.57 19.14 10.33
N ALA A 213 16.47 20.20 11.14
CA ALA A 213 16.52 20.07 12.60
C ALA A 213 15.36 19.22 13.13
N GLU A 214 14.12 19.49 12.70
CA GLU A 214 12.96 18.69 13.10
C GLU A 214 13.04 17.25 12.56
N ALA A 215 13.49 17.06 11.32
CA ALA A 215 13.70 15.73 10.76
C ALA A 215 14.72 14.92 11.58
N THR A 216 15.75 15.60 12.10
CA THR A 216 16.78 14.98 12.96
C THR A 216 16.22 14.56 14.32
N GLU A 217 15.36 15.38 14.92
CA GLU A 217 14.68 15.01 16.17
C GLU A 217 13.78 13.80 15.95
N VAL A 218 13.00 13.76 14.86
CA VAL A 218 12.20 12.59 14.49
C VAL A 218 13.08 11.35 14.27
N ALA A 219 14.24 11.48 13.61
CA ALA A 219 15.17 10.37 13.42
C ALA A 219 15.73 9.82 14.75
N ARG A 220 15.88 10.66 15.77
CA ARG A 220 16.40 10.28 17.10
C ARG A 220 15.39 9.55 17.96
N GLU A 221 14.10 9.80 17.76
CA GLU A 221 13.03 9.13 18.50
C GLU A 221 13.07 7.61 18.33
N ARG A 222 13.67 7.11 17.24
CA ARG A 222 13.85 5.67 17.02
C ARG A 222 15.11 5.34 16.22
N LEU A 223 16.11 4.79 16.92
CA LEU A 223 17.35 4.25 16.35
C LEU A 223 17.42 2.72 16.55
N ASP A 224 16.60 2.01 15.81
CA ASP A 224 16.32 0.57 15.95
C ASP A 224 16.94 -0.30 14.84
N GLY A 225 17.53 0.31 13.81
CA GLY A 225 17.99 -0.41 12.63
C GLY A 225 19.00 0.36 11.79
N ASN A 226 19.65 -0.36 10.88
CA ASN A 226 20.69 0.19 10.02
C ASN A 226 20.21 1.40 9.19
N LEU A 227 18.94 1.40 8.80
CA LEU A 227 18.35 2.49 8.03
C LEU A 227 18.23 3.78 8.85
N SER A 228 17.71 3.70 10.09
CA SER A 228 17.51 4.87 10.95
C SER A 228 18.82 5.55 11.33
N TYR A 229 19.89 4.79 11.60
CA TYR A 229 21.23 5.36 11.78
C TYR A 229 21.74 6.04 10.49
N ARG A 230 21.54 5.42 9.33
CA ARG A 230 21.99 6.00 8.06
C ARG A 230 21.25 7.30 7.74
N GLN A 231 19.95 7.35 8.00
CA GLN A 231 19.13 8.56 7.84
C GLN A 231 19.60 9.66 8.80
N LEU A 232 19.86 9.34 10.08
CA LEU A 232 20.39 10.31 11.04
C LEU A 232 21.75 10.88 10.60
N GLY A 233 22.67 10.03 10.16
CA GLY A 233 24.01 10.47 9.72
C GLY A 233 23.93 11.38 8.49
N TRP A 234 23.02 11.07 7.57
CA TRP A 234 22.74 11.93 6.42
C TRP A 234 22.16 13.28 6.86
N LEU A 235 21.17 13.31 7.76
CA LEU A 235 20.56 14.54 8.25
C LEU A 235 21.54 15.44 9.02
N LEU A 236 22.44 14.85 9.81
CA LEU A 236 23.51 15.59 10.50
C LEU A 236 24.50 16.21 9.51
N ALA A 237 24.86 15.48 8.46
CA ALA A 237 25.76 15.98 7.42
C ALA A 237 25.17 17.18 6.66
N GLU A 238 23.88 17.12 6.29
CA GLU A 238 23.20 18.25 5.63
C GLU A 238 23.10 19.51 6.51
N GLN A 239 23.19 19.36 7.83
CA GLN A 239 23.27 20.49 8.77
C GLN A 239 24.72 20.93 9.08
N GLY A 240 25.73 20.28 8.50
CA GLY A 240 27.14 20.51 8.85
C GLY A 240 27.52 20.05 10.26
N ARG A 241 26.69 19.22 10.92
CA ARG A 241 26.87 18.73 12.29
C ARG A 241 27.80 17.51 12.32
N PHE A 242 28.97 17.63 11.70
CA PHE A 242 29.94 16.52 11.55
C PHE A 242 30.53 16.07 12.88
N ALA A 243 30.89 17.02 13.76
CA ALA A 243 31.45 16.71 15.09
C ALA A 243 30.50 15.83 15.91
N GLU A 244 29.21 16.15 15.88
CA GLU A 244 28.20 15.36 16.57
C GLU A 244 28.01 13.98 15.94
N SER A 245 28.08 13.88 14.61
CA SER A 245 28.06 12.57 13.94
C SER A 245 29.26 11.71 14.34
N GLU A 246 30.45 12.30 14.51
CA GLU A 246 31.65 11.59 14.97
C GLU A 246 31.52 11.15 16.43
N GLU A 247 31.04 12.03 17.32
CA GLU A 247 30.79 11.72 18.72
C GLU A 247 29.78 10.59 18.87
N LEU A 248 28.68 10.63 18.11
CA LEU A 248 27.67 9.56 18.08
C LEU A 248 28.25 8.25 17.55
N ALA A 249 29.03 8.28 16.46
CA ALA A 249 29.68 7.09 15.92
C ALA A 249 30.66 6.47 16.93
N ALA A 250 31.42 7.30 17.64
CA ALA A 250 32.35 6.88 18.68
C ALA A 250 31.63 6.26 19.88
N ALA A 251 30.53 6.87 20.32
CA ALA A 251 29.69 6.35 21.40
C ALA A 251 29.05 4.99 21.04
N LEU A 252 28.71 4.78 19.76
CA LEU A 252 28.14 3.53 19.26
C LEU A 252 29.18 2.43 19.03
N LYS A 253 30.49 2.74 19.05
CA LYS A 253 31.56 1.81 18.66
C LYS A 253 31.49 0.46 19.38
N ASP A 254 31.26 0.49 20.69
CA ASP A 254 31.28 -0.71 21.53
C ASP A 254 29.88 -1.30 21.72
N ALA A 255 28.84 -0.47 21.72
CA ALA A 255 27.46 -0.89 21.98
C ALA A 255 26.68 -1.32 20.72
N ASN A 256 26.96 -0.68 19.58
CA ASN A 256 26.30 -0.95 18.30
C ASN A 256 27.20 -0.53 17.13
N PHE A 257 28.30 -1.27 16.93
CA PHE A 257 29.28 -1.01 15.86
C PHE A 257 28.63 -0.90 14.47
N ILE A 258 27.61 -1.75 14.21
CA ILE A 258 26.89 -1.74 12.94
C ILE A 258 26.12 -0.43 12.78
N GLY A 259 25.37 0.00 13.79
CA GLY A 259 24.67 1.29 13.80
C GLY A 259 25.61 2.46 13.58
N GLY A 260 26.73 2.52 14.31
CA GLY A 260 27.77 3.53 14.09
C GLY A 260 28.35 3.53 12.67
N SER A 261 28.55 2.35 12.08
CA SER A 261 29.00 2.23 10.69
C SER A 261 27.96 2.75 9.69
N TYR A 262 26.67 2.52 9.93
CA TYR A 262 25.60 3.04 9.08
C TYR A 262 25.39 4.55 9.24
N LEU A 263 25.61 5.10 10.44
CA LEU A 263 25.65 6.55 10.68
C LEU A 263 26.72 7.21 9.78
N VAL A 264 27.96 6.69 9.81
CA VAL A 264 29.05 7.18 8.94
C VAL A 264 28.72 6.99 7.45
N LYS A 265 28.10 5.86 7.06
CA LYS A 265 27.64 5.68 5.67
C LYS A 265 26.63 6.74 5.23
N GLY A 266 25.77 7.21 6.13
CA GLY A 266 24.83 8.31 5.88
C GLY A 266 25.55 9.61 5.56
N VAL A 267 26.55 9.97 6.36
CA VAL A 267 27.41 11.15 6.13
C VAL A 267 28.11 11.07 4.78
N LEU A 268 28.74 9.94 4.48
CA LEU A 268 29.44 9.72 3.21
C LEU A 268 28.50 9.80 2.01
N GLN A 269 27.27 9.32 2.16
CA GLN A 269 26.25 9.40 1.11
C GLN A 269 25.84 10.85 0.83
N SER A 270 25.65 11.68 1.86
CA SER A 270 25.42 13.11 1.71
C SER A 270 26.59 13.77 0.96
N ALA A 271 27.83 13.55 1.42
CA ALA A 271 29.01 14.11 0.78
C ALA A 271 29.15 13.72 -0.71
N LYS A 272 28.85 12.46 -1.04
CA LYS A 272 28.85 11.98 -2.43
C LYS A 272 27.77 12.67 -3.26
N ALA A 273 26.57 12.87 -2.72
CA ALA A 273 25.48 13.53 -3.43
C ALA A 273 25.85 14.97 -3.83
N HIS A 274 26.51 15.72 -2.94
CA HIS A 274 27.02 17.07 -3.20
C HIS A 274 28.22 17.08 -4.17
N ALA A 275 29.11 16.09 -4.11
CA ALA A 275 30.25 15.98 -5.03
C ALA A 275 29.80 15.71 -6.48
N ASP A 276 28.73 14.93 -6.66
CA ASP A 276 28.18 14.60 -7.98
C ASP A 276 27.39 15.77 -8.60
N CYS A 277 27.01 16.79 -7.82
CA CYS A 277 26.26 17.96 -8.28
C CYS A 277 26.30 19.13 -7.26
N PRO A 278 27.26 20.07 -7.41
CA PRO A 278 27.50 21.14 -6.41
C PRO A 278 26.38 22.19 -6.27
N ASP A 279 25.52 22.35 -7.29
CA ASP A 279 24.57 23.47 -7.40
C ASP A 279 23.08 23.03 -7.34
N CYS A 280 22.75 21.82 -6.89
CA CYS A 280 21.37 21.31 -6.93
C CYS A 280 20.74 21.01 -5.56
N ASP A 281 19.98 21.99 -5.06
CA ASP A 281 19.21 21.88 -3.80
C ASP A 281 18.17 20.74 -3.81
N ASP A 282 17.52 20.48 -4.95
CA ASP A 282 16.41 19.50 -5.05
C ASP A 282 16.84 18.02 -4.92
N ARG A 283 18.12 17.69 -5.06
CA ARG A 283 18.61 16.30 -5.11
C ARG A 283 19.02 15.74 -3.76
N VAL A 284 19.28 16.64 -2.81
CA VAL A 284 19.59 16.34 -1.40
C VAL A 284 18.50 15.39 -0.86
N MET A 285 17.24 15.73 -1.04
CA MET A 285 16.11 14.90 -0.58
C MET A 285 15.93 13.54 -1.22
N ARG A 286 16.20 13.44 -2.53
CA ARG A 286 16.17 12.16 -3.24
C ARG A 286 17.26 11.20 -2.78
N SER A 287 18.24 11.74 -2.05
CA SER A 287 19.43 11.04 -1.58
C SER A 287 19.39 10.72 -0.09
N LEU A 288 18.35 11.13 0.65
CA LEU A 288 18.08 10.57 1.99
C LEU A 288 18.05 9.02 1.85
N PRO A 289 18.57 8.21 2.79
CA PRO A 289 18.56 6.73 2.69
C PRO A 289 17.21 6.07 2.98
N GLY A 290 16.86 4.99 2.26
CA GLY A 290 15.58 4.24 2.36
C GLY A 290 15.14 3.63 1.03
N ASP A 291 14.16 2.72 1.06
CA ASP A 291 13.47 2.26 -0.16
C ASP A 291 12.37 3.27 -0.49
N PHE A 292 12.65 4.11 -1.49
CA PHE A 292 11.77 5.18 -1.94
C PHE A 292 11.11 4.74 -3.22
N ASP A 293 9.88 4.27 -3.08
CA ASP A 293 9.15 3.58 -4.11
C ASP A 293 9.17 4.29 -5.48
N HIS A 294 9.20 3.49 -6.54
CA HIS A 294 9.46 3.77 -7.94
C HIS A 294 8.57 4.84 -8.64
N GLN A 295 7.71 5.54 -7.91
CA GLN A 295 6.64 6.37 -8.48
C GLN A 295 7.12 7.72 -9.04
N ASN A 296 8.25 8.27 -8.59
CA ASN A 296 8.78 9.53 -9.11
C ASN A 296 9.78 9.37 -10.28
N ARG A 297 10.15 8.14 -10.67
CA ARG A 297 11.01 7.94 -11.86
C ARG A 297 10.28 8.14 -13.19
N LYS A 298 8.94 8.12 -13.23
CA LYS A 298 8.15 8.27 -14.47
C LYS A 298 7.74 9.70 -14.82
N ARG A 299 8.12 10.71 -14.02
CA ARG A 299 7.82 12.13 -14.33
C ARG A 299 9.03 12.91 -14.89
N ALA A 300 10.12 12.22 -15.20
CA ALA A 300 11.33 12.82 -15.77
C ALA A 300 11.80 12.02 -17.01
N THR A 301 10.90 11.88 -17.97
CA THR A 301 11.15 11.59 -19.40
C THR A 301 9.97 12.14 -20.17
#